data_AF-A0A0M3U897-F1
#
_entry.id   AF-A0A0M3U897-F1
#
_cell.length_a   1.000
_cell.length_b   1.000
_cell.length_c   1.000
_cell.angle_alpha   90.00
_cell.angle_beta   90.00
_cell.angle_gamma   90.00
#
_symmetry.space_group_name_H-M   'P 1'
#
loop_
_entity.id
_entity.type
_entity.pdbx_description
1 polymer ?
#
loop_
_entity_poly.entity_id
_entity_poly.type
_entity_poly.pdbx_seq_one_letter_code
_entity_poly.pdbx_strand_id
1 'polypeptide(L)'
;MTARLTTAELVHAGLGRCAAARRQASARYERGAVTAAEWVDALAALHARDARWWAVLARSAVADHTIPLVYVAAVSDAEAAALRSAADWAHTAREYTGTAVARVA
;
A
#
# COMPACT_ATOMS: atom_id res chain seq x y z
N MET A 1 20.37 25.43 -3.70
CA MET A 1 19.15 25.05 -4.45
C MET A 1 18.90 23.58 -4.20
N THR A 2 17.90 23.22 -3.38
CA THR A 2 17.42 21.84 -3.32
C THR A 2 16.67 21.56 -4.62
N ALA A 3 17.16 20.65 -5.46
CA ALA A 3 16.49 20.27 -6.68
C ALA A 3 15.07 19.78 -6.36
N ARG A 4 14.09 20.15 -7.19
CA ARG A 4 12.71 19.68 -7.04
C ARG A 4 12.70 18.17 -7.31
N LEU A 5 12.18 17.40 -6.35
CA LEU A 5 12.04 15.95 -6.50
C LEU A 5 11.18 15.61 -7.71
N THR A 6 11.61 14.59 -8.44
CA THR A 6 10.85 13.93 -9.51
C THR A 6 9.68 13.13 -8.95
N THR A 7 8.69 12.83 -9.80
CA THR A 7 7.57 11.96 -9.40
C THR A 7 8.05 10.59 -8.96
N ALA A 8 9.05 10.01 -9.62
CA ALA A 8 9.63 8.72 -9.25
C ALA A 8 10.23 8.74 -7.84
N GLU A 9 10.97 9.80 -7.47
CA GLU A 9 11.52 9.95 -6.13
C GLU A 9 10.44 10.11 -5.06
N LEU A 10 9.39 10.88 -5.36
CA LEU A 10 8.24 11.04 -4.46
C LEU A 10 7.49 9.73 -4.24
N VAL A 11 7.27 8.97 -5.31
CA VAL A 11 6.66 7.63 -5.24
C VAL A 11 7.55 6.70 -4.40
N HIS A 12 8.85 6.65 -4.68
CA HIS A 12 9.79 5.81 -3.95
C HIS A 12 9.80 6.12 -2.46
N ALA A 13 9.86 7.41 -2.08
CA ALA A 13 9.75 7.84 -0.68
C ALA A 13 8.37 7.50 -0.07
N GLY A 14 7.31 7.61 -0.86
CA GLY A 14 5.94 7.21 -0.48
C GLY A 14 5.83 5.73 -0.11
N LEU A 15 6.32 4.85 -0.99
CA LEU A 15 6.37 3.40 -0.79
C LEU A 15 7.27 3.03 0.40
N GLY A 16 8.43 3.69 0.52
CA GLY A 16 9.34 3.48 1.65
C GLY A 16 8.69 3.79 3.01
N ARG A 17 7.93 4.88 3.09
CA ARG A 17 7.16 5.22 4.31
C ARG A 17 6.06 4.21 4.62
N CYS A 18 5.34 3.73 3.60
CA CYS A 18 4.31 2.71 3.80
C CYS A 18 4.92 1.38 4.27
N ALA A 19 6.04 0.95 3.68
CA ALA A 19 6.76 -0.24 4.10
C ALA A 19 7.27 -0.12 5.55
N ALA A 20 7.81 1.03 5.94
CA ALA A 20 8.23 1.29 7.33
C ALA A 20 7.04 1.25 8.31
N ALA A 21 5.91 1.88 7.94
CA ALA A 21 4.69 1.86 8.73
C ALA A 21 4.12 0.44 8.88
N ARG A 22 4.16 -0.40 7.83
CA ARG A 22 3.72 -1.81 7.91
C ARG A 22 4.58 -2.59 8.91
N ARG A 23 5.91 -2.45 8.85
CA ARG A 23 6.81 -3.07 9.84
C ARG A 23 6.51 -2.62 11.25
N GLN A 24 6.26 -1.32 11.45
CA GLN A 24 5.91 -0.78 12.76
C GLN A 24 4.56 -1.32 13.27
N ALA A 25 3.55 -1.42 12.40
CA ALA A 25 2.24 -1.98 12.74
C ALA A 25 2.35 -3.45 13.16
N SER A 26 3.07 -4.27 12.38
CA SER A 26 3.31 -5.68 12.72
C SER A 26 4.07 -5.82 14.05
N ALA A 27 5.12 -5.03 14.26
CA ALA A 27 5.88 -5.08 15.51
C ALA A 27 5.03 -4.67 16.74
N ARG A 28 4.05 -3.77 16.58
CA ARG A 28 3.11 -3.43 17.66
C ARG A 28 2.16 -4.58 17.96
N TYR A 29 1.66 -5.24 16.93
CA TYR A 29 0.79 -6.41 17.07
C TYR A 29 1.52 -7.57 17.75
N GLU A 30 2.74 -7.89 17.33
CA GLU A 30 3.59 -8.94 17.92
C GLU A 30 3.87 -8.71 19.41
N ARG A 31 3.95 -7.44 19.84
CA ARG A 31 4.10 -7.07 21.26
C ARG A 31 2.78 -6.98 22.04
N GLY A 32 1.65 -7.30 21.42
CA GLY A 32 0.31 -7.20 22.02
C GLY A 32 -0.14 -5.77 22.29
N ALA A 33 0.48 -4.76 21.65
CA ALA A 33 0.16 -3.35 21.86
C ALA A 33 -1.05 -2.85 21.04
N VAL A 34 -1.55 -3.67 20.13
CA VAL A 34 -2.77 -3.45 19.35
C VAL A 34 -3.48 -4.79 19.17
N THR A 35 -4.80 -4.76 19.02
CA THR A 35 -5.61 -5.93 18.71
C THR A 35 -5.38 -6.41 17.27
N ALA A 36 -5.78 -7.65 16.97
CA ALA A 36 -5.72 -8.17 15.61
C ALA A 36 -6.58 -7.33 14.63
N ALA A 37 -7.75 -6.86 15.07
CA ALA A 37 -8.62 -6.01 14.24
C ALA A 37 -7.94 -4.68 13.89
N GLU A 38 -7.40 -3.97 14.88
CA GLU A 38 -6.66 -2.71 14.67
C GLU A 38 -5.44 -2.90 13.77
N TRP A 39 -4.74 -4.02 13.91
CA TRP A 39 -3.59 -4.36 13.06
C TRP A 39 -3.99 -4.60 11.60
N VAL A 40 -5.03 -5.41 11.37
CA VAL A 40 -5.52 -5.72 10.02
C VAL A 40 -6.07 -4.45 9.34
N ASP A 41 -6.82 -3.61 10.06
CA ASP A 41 -7.32 -2.33 9.54
C ASP A 41 -6.16 -1.39 9.15
N ALA A 42 -5.13 -1.32 9.99
CA ALA A 42 -3.93 -0.54 9.68
C ALA A 42 -3.22 -1.07 8.43
N LEU A 43 -3.09 -2.39 8.26
CA LEU A 43 -2.49 -2.98 7.07
C LEU A 43 -3.34 -2.76 5.80
N ALA A 44 -4.66 -2.86 5.90
CA ALA A 44 -5.57 -2.56 4.80
C ALA A 44 -5.41 -1.11 4.31
N ALA A 45 -5.37 -0.14 5.24
CA ALA A 45 -5.14 1.26 4.90
C ALA A 45 -3.77 1.50 4.26
N LEU A 46 -2.71 0.84 4.74
CA LEU A 46 -1.36 0.97 4.21
C LEU A 46 -1.22 0.35 2.81
N HIS A 47 -1.80 -0.83 2.57
CA HIS A 47 -1.79 -1.45 1.24
C HIS A 47 -2.62 -0.66 0.23
N ALA A 48 -3.76 -0.09 0.64
CA ALA A 48 -4.51 0.84 -0.21
C ALA A 48 -3.69 2.09 -0.58
N ARG A 49 -2.84 2.56 0.34
CA ARG A 49 -1.93 3.69 0.07
C ARG A 49 -0.77 3.30 -0.86
N ASP A 50 -0.19 2.11 -0.70
CA ASP A 50 0.81 1.56 -1.62
C ASP A 50 0.26 1.50 -3.05
N ALA A 51 -0.96 0.99 -3.23
CA ALA A 51 -1.62 0.94 -4.54
C ALA A 51 -1.79 2.34 -5.17
N ARG A 52 -2.15 3.36 -4.38
CA ARG A 52 -2.26 4.74 -4.87
C ARG A 52 -0.90 5.28 -5.35
N TRP A 53 0.19 4.98 -4.66
CA TRP A 53 1.53 5.40 -5.09
C TRP A 53 1.94 4.76 -6.41
N TRP A 54 1.66 3.47 -6.58
CA TRP A 54 1.91 2.79 -7.85
C TRP A 54 1.05 3.35 -8.99
N ALA A 55 -0.22 3.67 -8.75
CA ALA A 55 -1.09 4.31 -9.73
C ALA A 55 -0.57 5.68 -10.20
N VAL A 56 0.04 6.47 -9.29
CA VAL A 56 0.70 7.73 -9.67
C VAL A 56 1.89 7.48 -10.60
N LEU A 57 2.71 6.48 -10.30
CA LEU A 57 3.86 6.15 -11.14
C LEU A 57 3.43 5.61 -12.51
N ALA A 58 2.45 4.71 -12.55
CA ALA A 58 1.91 4.15 -13.79
C ALA A 58 1.38 5.25 -14.71
N ARG A 59 0.56 6.15 -14.17
CA ARG A 59 0.04 7.29 -14.93
C ARG A 59 1.16 8.21 -15.44
N SER A 60 2.18 8.45 -14.62
CA SER A 60 3.31 9.30 -15.02
C SER A 60 4.17 8.65 -16.10
N ALA A 61 4.41 7.34 -16.00
CA ALA A 61 5.17 6.57 -16.99
C ALA A 61 4.45 6.50 -18.34
N VAL A 62 3.11 6.34 -18.35
CA VAL A 62 2.31 6.36 -19.59
C VAL A 62 2.30 7.73 -20.26
N ALA A 63 2.31 8.81 -19.47
CA ALA A 63 2.29 10.17 -20.00
C ALA A 63 3.65 10.64 -20.57
N ASP A 64 4.75 9.97 -20.21
CA ASP A 64 6.09 10.31 -20.66
C ASP A 64 6.52 9.40 -21.82
N HIS A 65 6.46 9.94 -23.04
CA HIS A 65 6.84 9.21 -24.26
C HIS A 65 8.34 8.89 -24.38
N THR A 66 9.17 9.37 -23.45
CA THR A 66 10.59 9.01 -23.39
C THR A 66 10.83 7.71 -22.62
N ILE A 67 9.84 7.23 -21.86
CA ILE A 67 9.94 6.00 -21.08
C ILE A 67 9.73 4.78 -21.98
N PRO A 68 10.67 3.81 -22.00
CA PRO A 68 10.49 2.59 -22.78
C PRO A 68 9.28 1.78 -22.32
N LEU A 69 8.54 1.20 -23.29
CA LEU A 69 7.32 0.42 -23.03
C LEU A 69 7.50 -0.71 -22.01
N VAL A 70 8.70 -1.31 -21.93
CA VAL A 70 9.00 -2.36 -20.94
C VAL A 70 8.91 -1.84 -19.50
N TYR A 71 9.28 -0.57 -19.25
CA TYR A 71 9.13 0.05 -17.94
C TYR A 71 7.68 0.39 -17.64
N VAL A 72 6.91 0.83 -18.65
CA VAL A 72 5.47 1.05 -18.51
C VAL A 72 4.78 -0.25 -18.10
N ALA A 73 5.07 -1.36 -18.79
CA ALA A 73 4.53 -2.67 -18.46
C ALA A 73 4.90 -3.11 -17.02
N ALA A 74 6.17 -2.98 -16.64
CA ALA A 74 6.64 -3.35 -15.30
C ALA A 74 5.93 -2.54 -14.20
N VAL A 75 5.71 -1.24 -14.42
CA VAL A 75 5.01 -0.39 -13.44
C VAL A 75 3.52 -0.75 -13.38
N SER A 76 2.87 -1.03 -14.51
CA SER A 76 1.48 -1.49 -14.54
C SER A 76 1.30 -2.84 -13.82
N ASP A 77 2.23 -3.78 -13.97
CA ASP A 77 2.21 -5.05 -13.24
C ASP A 77 2.36 -4.85 -11.73
N ALA A 78 3.26 -3.94 -11.33
CA ALA A 78 3.45 -3.56 -9.93
C ALA A 78 2.19 -2.89 -9.34
N GLU A 79 1.53 -2.01 -10.09
CA GLU A 79 0.25 -1.43 -9.72
C GLU A 79 -0.82 -2.50 -9.54
N ALA A 80 -0.96 -3.42 -10.50
CA ALA A 80 -1.93 -4.51 -10.42
C ALA A 80 -1.68 -5.42 -9.21
N ALA A 81 -0.41 -5.72 -8.90
CA ALA A 81 -0.05 -6.47 -7.70
C ALA A 81 -0.42 -5.72 -6.41
N ALA A 82 -0.15 -4.41 -6.35
CA ALA A 82 -0.49 -3.58 -5.20
C ALA A 82 -2.01 -3.49 -5.00
N LEU A 83 -2.79 -3.37 -6.08
CA LEU A 83 -4.26 -3.38 -6.03
C LEU A 83 -4.81 -4.71 -5.51
N ARG A 84 -4.26 -5.85 -5.95
CA ARG A 84 -4.63 -7.16 -5.41
C ARG A 84 -4.36 -7.26 -3.91
N SER A 85 -3.15 -6.90 -3.47
CA SER A 85 -2.83 -6.88 -2.04
C SER A 85 -3.76 -5.94 -1.25
N ALA A 86 -4.11 -4.78 -1.78
CA ALA A 86 -5.05 -3.87 -1.13
C ALA A 86 -6.45 -4.50 -1.01
N ALA A 87 -6.91 -5.20 -2.04
CA ALA A 87 -8.20 -5.91 -2.02
C ALA A 87 -8.21 -7.05 -1.00
N ASP A 88 -7.13 -7.85 -0.95
CA ASP A 88 -6.97 -8.95 -0.01
C ASP A 88 -7.02 -8.46 1.43
N TRP A 89 -6.22 -7.44 1.77
CA TRP A 89 -6.22 -6.87 3.13
C TRP A 89 -7.53 -6.18 3.50
N ALA A 90 -8.19 -5.52 2.54
CA ALA A 90 -9.52 -4.96 2.78
C ALA A 90 -10.57 -6.06 3.03
N HIS A 91 -10.43 -7.22 2.39
CA HIS A 91 -11.28 -8.38 2.66
C HIS A 91 -11.02 -8.93 4.06
N THR A 92 -9.75 -9.17 4.43
CA THR A 92 -9.38 -9.62 5.78
C THR A 92 -9.88 -8.68 6.87
N ALA A 93 -9.78 -7.36 6.68
CA ALA A 93 -10.30 -6.36 7.61
C ALA A 93 -11.80 -6.52 7.89
N ARG A 94 -12.59 -6.75 6.83
CA ARG A 94 -14.02 -7.00 6.94
C ARG A 94 -14.33 -8.29 7.69
N GLU A 95 -13.57 -9.35 7.47
CA GLU A 95 -13.75 -10.63 8.19
C GLU A 95 -13.49 -10.48 9.69
N TYR A 96 -12.44 -9.75 10.08
CA TYR A 96 -12.13 -9.48 11.49
C TYR A 96 -13.20 -8.63 12.17
N THR A 97 -13.74 -7.63 11.48
CA THR A 97 -14.86 -6.83 12.00
C THR A 97 -16.13 -7.68 12.13
N GLY A 98 -16.45 -8.50 11.13
CA GLY A 98 -17.63 -9.37 11.13
C GLY A 98 -17.58 -10.45 12.22
N THR A 99 -16.41 -11.06 12.43
CA THR A 99 -16.20 -12.06 13.50
C THR A 99 -16.21 -11.43 14.90
N ALA A 100 -15.74 -10.18 15.06
CA ALA A 100 -15.83 -9.45 16.32
C ALA A 100 -17.30 -9.15 16.69
N VAL A 101 -18.12 -8.71 15.71
CA VAL A 101 -19.56 -8.46 15.93
C VAL A 101 -20.30 -9.76 16.30
N ALA A 102 -20.00 -10.87 15.63
CA ALA A 102 -20.63 -12.16 15.90
C ALA A 102 -20.30 -12.78 17.26
N ARG A 103 -19.20 -12.36 17.91
CA ARG A 103 -18.82 -12.84 19.26
C ARG A 103 -19.46 -12.06 20.41
N VAL A 104 -20.01 -10.88 20.12
CA VAL A 104 -20.62 -9.98 21.11
C VAL A 104 -22.15 -10.11 21.14
N ALA A 105 -22.75 -10.65 20.07
CA ALA A 105 -24.17 -10.99 19.97
C ALA A 105 -24.48 -12.34 20.63
#